data_AF-A0A0S8KLL9-F1
#
_entry.id   AF-A0A0S8KLL9-F1
#
_cell.length_a   1.000
_cell.length_b   1.000
_cell.length_c   1.000
_cell.angle_alpha   90.00
_cell.angle_beta   90.00
_cell.angle_gamma   90.00
#
_symmetry.space_group_name_H-M   'P 1'
#
loop_
_entity.id
_entity.type
_entity.pdbx_description
1 polymer ?
#
loop_
_entity_poly.entity_id
_entity_poly.type
_entity_poly.pdbx_seq_one_letter_code
_entity_poly.pdbx_strand_id
1 'polypeptide(L)'
;YFQEVYLEAESIPIFAKLAQHVSADALDEYVEALEYEVKKYLTKHVNYGKAAKRMYNVFRLTGRYYEAAFLRELFDEPATMLYQVWSLIRTIDDAVMPEASIAMDHVLAQADQLILSVIDALEGAEETEIVRNLLRLRDTLTRQITGEELIPEAEAARAQVINVVNNFFYEKLTALPAIKAYIDDMQAEEAPK
;
A
#
# COMPACT_ATOMS: atom_id res chain seq x y z
N TYR A 1 14.70 11.92 -19.98
CA TYR A 1 15.49 11.50 -18.81
C TYR A 1 14.50 10.84 -17.86
N PHE A 2 14.48 9.50 -17.83
CA PHE A 2 13.55 8.72 -17.02
C PHE A 2 14.27 8.35 -15.72
N GLN A 3 13.83 8.93 -14.60
CA GLN A 3 14.26 8.47 -13.29
C GLN A 3 13.24 7.42 -12.86
N GLU A 4 13.64 6.15 -12.97
CA GLU A 4 12.80 5.01 -12.62
C GLU A 4 12.83 4.85 -11.09
N VAL A 5 11.68 5.04 -10.45
CA VAL A 5 11.53 4.77 -9.01
C VAL A 5 11.25 3.29 -8.83
N TYR A 6 12.28 2.58 -8.40
CA TYR A 6 12.25 1.16 -8.13
C TYR A 6 11.91 0.93 -6.66
N LEU A 7 10.65 0.58 -6.40
CA LEU A 7 10.21 0.29 -5.03
C LEU A 7 10.66 -1.10 -4.51
N GLU A 8 11.33 -1.92 -5.34
CA GLU A 8 12.07 -3.12 -4.93
C GLU A 8 13.31 -3.28 -5.83
N ALA A 9 14.49 -2.96 -5.29
CA ALA A 9 15.76 -2.90 -6.04
C ALA A 9 16.19 -4.24 -6.68
N GLU A 10 15.59 -5.35 -6.26
CA GLU A 10 15.91 -6.71 -6.74
C GLU A 10 15.19 -7.08 -8.04
N SER A 11 14.15 -6.35 -8.47
CA SER A 11 13.36 -6.69 -9.66
C SER A 11 13.84 -6.02 -10.97
N ILE A 12 14.80 -5.09 -10.87
CA ILE A 12 15.27 -4.24 -11.98
C ILE A 12 16.01 -5.01 -13.10
N PRO A 13 17.04 -5.82 -12.80
CA PRO A 13 17.94 -6.30 -13.86
C PRO A 13 17.31 -7.41 -14.71
N ILE A 14 16.25 -8.02 -14.21
CA ILE A 14 15.57 -9.15 -14.84
C ILE A 14 14.61 -8.64 -15.93
N PHE A 15 13.82 -7.59 -15.66
CA PHE A 15 12.71 -7.22 -16.54
C PHE A 15 13.12 -6.48 -17.82
N ALA A 16 14.12 -5.58 -17.76
CA ALA A 16 14.65 -4.92 -18.96
C ALA A 16 15.33 -5.92 -19.93
N LYS A 17 15.88 -7.02 -19.39
CA LYS A 17 16.40 -8.14 -20.18
C LYS A 17 15.30 -9.05 -20.71
N LEU A 18 14.21 -9.27 -19.95
CA LEU A 18 13.08 -10.09 -20.38
C LEU A 18 12.21 -9.38 -21.43
N ALA A 19 11.91 -8.08 -21.33
CA ALA A 19 11.07 -7.40 -22.32
C ALA A 19 11.64 -7.42 -23.76
N GLN A 20 12.95 -7.61 -23.94
CA GLN A 20 13.58 -7.81 -25.25
C GLN A 20 13.51 -9.27 -25.75
N HIS A 21 13.12 -10.23 -24.90
CA HIS A 21 13.13 -11.68 -25.15
C HIS A 21 11.83 -12.41 -24.74
N VAL A 22 10.82 -11.70 -24.27
CA VAL A 22 9.52 -12.22 -23.82
C VAL A 22 8.59 -12.30 -25.02
N SER A 23 8.02 -13.48 -25.27
CA SER A 23 6.92 -13.63 -26.23
C SER A 23 5.75 -12.76 -25.80
N ALA A 24 4.95 -12.27 -26.76
CA ALA A 24 3.72 -11.52 -26.47
C ALA A 24 2.86 -12.24 -25.40
N ASP A 25 2.76 -13.56 -25.52
CA ASP A 25 2.03 -14.43 -24.58
C ASP A 25 2.48 -14.28 -23.12
N ALA A 26 3.78 -14.18 -22.85
CA ALA A 26 4.29 -14.07 -21.48
C ALA A 26 4.17 -12.65 -20.90
N LEU A 27 4.04 -11.63 -21.75
CA LEU A 27 3.67 -10.29 -21.30
C LEU A 27 2.19 -10.25 -20.90
N ASP A 28 1.32 -10.86 -21.71
CA ASP A 28 -0.11 -10.90 -21.47
C ASP A 28 -0.42 -11.67 -20.17
N GLU A 29 0.16 -12.85 -19.96
CA GLU A 29 0.04 -13.61 -18.71
C GLU A 29 0.49 -12.80 -17.47
N TYR A 30 1.54 -11.99 -17.61
CA TYR A 30 2.02 -11.15 -16.52
C TYR A 30 1.07 -10.00 -16.20
N VAL A 31 0.49 -9.36 -17.23
CA VAL A 31 -0.54 -8.33 -17.05
C VAL A 31 -1.76 -8.94 -16.36
N GLU A 32 -2.25 -10.10 -16.81
CA GLU A 32 -3.37 -10.80 -16.16
C GLU A 32 -3.10 -11.08 -14.67
N ALA A 33 -1.90 -11.52 -14.32
CA ALA A 33 -1.51 -11.74 -12.93
C ALA A 33 -1.52 -10.45 -12.09
N LEU A 34 -1.09 -9.32 -12.68
CA LEU A 34 -1.16 -8.02 -12.02
C LEU A 34 -2.61 -7.55 -11.84
N GLU A 35 -3.46 -7.73 -12.86
CA GLU A 35 -4.88 -7.38 -12.79
C GLU A 35 -5.63 -8.21 -11.76
N TYR A 36 -5.30 -9.50 -11.63
CA TYR A 36 -5.80 -10.33 -10.54
C TYR A 36 -5.46 -9.76 -9.15
N GLU A 37 -4.21 -9.34 -8.94
CA GLU A 37 -3.80 -8.71 -7.68
C GLU A 37 -4.48 -7.36 -7.46
N VAL A 38 -4.64 -6.53 -8.52
CA VAL A 38 -5.43 -5.29 -8.44
C VAL A 38 -6.83 -5.59 -7.95
N LYS A 39 -7.53 -6.51 -8.62
CA LYS A 39 -8.89 -6.91 -8.28
C LYS A 39 -9.02 -7.41 -6.85
N LYS A 40 -8.09 -8.26 -6.41
CA LYS A 40 -8.00 -8.74 -5.02
C LYS A 40 -7.90 -7.59 -4.03
N TYR A 41 -7.06 -6.59 -4.29
CA TYR A 41 -6.90 -5.42 -3.42
C TYR A 41 -8.03 -4.39 -3.55
N LEU A 42 -8.87 -4.46 -4.57
CA LEU A 42 -10.05 -3.61 -4.70
C LEU A 42 -11.33 -4.25 -4.11
N THR A 43 -11.33 -5.56 -3.87
CA THR A 43 -12.56 -6.30 -3.48
C THR A 43 -12.42 -7.13 -2.20
N LYS A 44 -11.48 -8.08 -2.15
CA LYS A 44 -11.37 -9.06 -1.05
C LYS A 44 -10.50 -8.57 0.11
N HIS A 45 -9.40 -7.90 -0.21
CA HIS A 45 -8.42 -7.41 0.76
C HIS A 45 -8.14 -5.93 0.51
N VAL A 46 -9.13 -5.08 0.78
CA VAL A 46 -9.13 -3.66 0.39
C VAL A 46 -7.82 -2.97 0.79
N ASN A 47 -7.05 -2.58 -0.22
CA ASN A 47 -5.76 -1.91 -0.08
C ASN A 47 -5.48 -1.05 -1.32
N TYR A 48 -5.93 0.20 -1.30
CA TYR A 48 -5.83 1.09 -2.45
C TYR A 48 -4.39 1.46 -2.79
N GLY A 49 -3.48 1.53 -1.80
CA GLY A 49 -2.06 1.75 -2.05
C GLY A 49 -1.39 0.59 -2.81
N LYS A 50 -1.69 -0.67 -2.43
CA LYS A 50 -1.20 -1.85 -3.17
C LYS A 50 -1.83 -1.94 -4.55
N ALA A 51 -3.14 -1.67 -4.68
CA ALA A 51 -3.82 -1.61 -5.96
C ALA A 51 -3.14 -0.56 -6.87
N ALA A 52 -2.87 0.64 -6.37
CA ALA A 52 -2.19 1.71 -7.11
C ALA A 52 -0.82 1.27 -7.67
N LYS A 53 0.02 0.61 -6.85
CA LYS A 53 1.33 0.12 -7.28
C LYS A 53 1.22 -0.93 -8.40
N ARG A 54 0.19 -1.78 -8.36
CA ARG A 54 -0.07 -2.79 -9.41
C ARG A 54 -0.66 -2.14 -10.67
N MET A 55 -1.62 -1.22 -10.52
CA MET A 55 -2.20 -0.43 -11.61
C MET A 55 -1.13 0.35 -12.38
N TYR A 56 -0.13 0.93 -11.71
CA TYR A 56 0.99 1.59 -12.38
C TYR A 56 1.69 0.66 -13.39
N ASN A 57 1.94 -0.59 -12.97
CA ASN A 57 2.58 -1.56 -13.84
C ASN A 57 1.65 -2.00 -14.97
N VAL A 58 0.37 -2.28 -14.68
CA VAL A 58 -0.62 -2.61 -15.71
C VAL A 58 -0.69 -1.51 -16.76
N PHE A 59 -0.87 -0.25 -16.35
CA PHE A 59 -1.01 0.87 -17.28
C PHE A 59 0.27 1.12 -18.08
N ARG A 60 1.43 1.02 -17.44
CA ARG A 60 2.73 1.16 -18.14
C ARG A 60 2.93 0.08 -19.19
N LEU A 61 2.54 -1.16 -18.92
CA LEU A 61 2.72 -2.31 -19.83
C LEU A 61 1.67 -2.36 -20.94
N THR A 62 0.48 -1.79 -20.71
CA THR A 62 -0.63 -1.76 -21.69
C THR A 62 -0.69 -0.48 -22.51
N GLY A 63 0.27 0.44 -22.35
CA GLY A 63 0.35 1.69 -23.12
C GLY A 63 -0.53 2.83 -22.59
N ARG A 64 -1.13 2.68 -21.41
CA ARG A 64 -1.88 3.72 -20.69
C ARG A 64 -0.94 4.67 -19.94
N TYR A 65 -0.03 5.30 -20.67
CA TYR A 65 1.09 6.04 -20.08
C TYR A 65 0.68 7.27 -19.25
N TYR A 66 -0.46 7.88 -19.56
CA TYR A 66 -0.96 9.03 -18.82
C TYR A 66 -1.37 8.63 -17.39
N GLU A 67 -2.15 7.56 -17.25
CA GLU A 67 -2.53 7.01 -15.94
C GLU A 67 -1.32 6.45 -15.20
N ALA A 68 -0.36 5.84 -15.90
CA ALA A 68 0.90 5.41 -15.31
C ALA A 68 1.72 6.60 -14.77
N ALA A 69 1.79 7.71 -15.50
CA ALA A 69 2.48 8.91 -15.04
C ALA A 69 1.80 9.52 -13.80
N PHE A 70 0.47 9.59 -13.78
CA PHE A 70 -0.30 10.04 -12.63
C PHE A 70 -0.02 9.18 -11.38
N LEU A 71 -0.06 7.86 -11.53
CA LEU A 71 0.25 6.94 -10.42
C LEU A 71 1.70 7.08 -9.97
N ARG A 72 2.64 7.27 -10.90
CA ARG A 72 4.04 7.53 -10.55
C ARG A 72 4.18 8.81 -9.73
N GLU A 73 3.52 9.89 -10.13
CA GLU A 73 3.54 11.15 -9.37
C GLU A 73 2.96 10.99 -7.97
N LEU A 74 1.82 10.28 -7.84
CA LEU A 74 1.29 9.88 -6.53
C LEU A 74 2.32 9.10 -5.70
N PHE A 75 3.19 8.32 -6.36
CA PHE A 75 4.26 7.58 -5.71
C PHE A 75 5.60 8.35 -5.53
N ASP A 76 5.71 9.55 -6.10
CA ASP A 76 6.86 10.45 -5.92
C ASP A 76 6.52 11.57 -4.91
N GLU A 77 5.25 11.71 -4.53
CA GLU A 77 4.80 12.61 -3.48
C GLU A 77 5.27 12.16 -2.09
N PRO A 78 5.55 13.10 -1.17
CA PRO A 78 5.91 12.76 0.22
C PRO A 78 4.89 11.84 0.91
N ALA A 79 3.62 11.94 0.53
CA ALA A 79 2.53 11.12 1.03
C ALA A 79 2.72 9.60 0.83
N THR A 80 3.63 9.18 -0.04
CA THR A 80 4.00 7.76 -0.20
C THR A 80 4.53 7.07 1.02
N MET A 81 5.03 7.83 1.99
CA MET A 81 5.42 7.30 3.29
C MET A 81 4.26 6.57 3.97
N LEU A 82 2.99 6.88 3.63
CA LEU A 82 1.83 6.13 4.10
C LEU A 82 1.82 4.66 3.66
N TYR A 83 2.60 4.26 2.64
CA TYR A 83 2.78 2.84 2.33
C TYR A 83 3.50 2.10 3.47
N GLN A 84 4.34 2.78 4.24
CA GLN A 84 5.02 2.22 5.40
C GLN A 84 4.06 1.82 6.53
N VAL A 85 2.83 2.33 6.52
CA VAL A 85 1.76 1.87 7.43
C VAL A 85 1.61 0.36 7.31
N TRP A 86 1.55 -0.19 6.10
CA TRP A 86 1.45 -1.64 5.89
C TRP A 86 2.68 -2.41 6.38
N SER A 87 3.85 -1.74 6.45
CA SER A 87 5.02 -2.32 7.08
C SER A 87 4.84 -2.40 8.59
N LEU A 88 4.35 -1.33 9.22
CA LEU A 88 4.03 -1.32 10.65
C LEU A 88 2.97 -2.38 10.99
N ILE A 89 1.91 -2.50 10.19
CA ILE A 89 0.87 -3.54 10.38
C ILE A 89 1.48 -4.94 10.38
N ARG A 90 2.35 -5.25 9.42
CA ARG A 90 3.04 -6.55 9.38
C ARG A 90 3.93 -6.77 10.60
N THR A 91 4.67 -5.75 11.01
CA THR A 91 5.52 -5.82 12.20
C THR A 91 4.70 -6.01 13.48
N ILE A 92 3.49 -5.45 13.57
CA ILE A 92 2.52 -5.78 14.63
C ILE A 92 2.11 -7.25 14.55
N ASP A 93 1.69 -7.73 13.38
CA ASP A 93 1.27 -9.13 13.18
C ASP A 93 2.37 -10.11 13.60
N ASP A 94 3.62 -9.84 13.21
CA ASP A 94 4.79 -10.65 13.57
C ASP A 94 5.10 -10.61 15.08
N ALA A 95 4.80 -9.48 15.76
CA ALA A 95 5.05 -9.30 17.19
C ALA A 95 3.98 -9.94 18.10
N VAL A 96 2.82 -10.32 17.56
CA VAL A 96 1.72 -10.96 18.30
C VAL A 96 1.61 -12.48 18.07
N MET A 97 2.51 -13.07 17.28
CA MET A 97 2.54 -14.53 17.09
C MET A 97 3.13 -15.24 18.31
N PRO A 98 2.62 -16.43 18.70
CA PRO A 98 3.32 -17.29 19.66
C PRO A 98 4.74 -17.56 19.13
N GLU A 99 5.77 -17.26 19.93
CA GLU A 99 7.20 -17.28 19.53
C GLU A 99 7.69 -16.08 18.69
N ALA A 100 6.98 -14.95 18.74
CA ALA A 100 7.40 -13.70 18.12
C ALA A 100 8.86 -13.35 18.45
N SER A 101 9.66 -13.13 17.41
CA SER A 101 11.05 -12.68 17.52
C SER A 101 11.18 -11.16 17.61
N ILE A 102 10.11 -10.43 17.27
CA ILE A 102 10.05 -8.97 17.30
C ILE A 102 9.44 -8.51 18.61
N ALA A 103 10.24 -7.80 19.42
CA ALA A 103 9.75 -7.19 20.65
C ALA A 103 8.80 -6.01 20.35
N MET A 104 7.77 -5.82 21.17
CA MET A 104 6.82 -4.70 21.05
C MET A 104 7.52 -3.33 21.10
N ASP A 105 8.65 -3.21 21.79
CA ASP A 105 9.45 -1.98 21.79
C ASP A 105 9.95 -1.60 20.37
N HIS A 106 10.25 -2.57 19.51
CA HIS A 106 10.59 -2.32 18.11
C HIS A 106 9.38 -1.83 17.31
N VAL A 107 8.19 -2.38 17.58
CA VAL A 107 6.93 -1.94 16.97
C VAL A 107 6.64 -0.48 17.35
N LEU A 108 6.79 -0.13 18.64
CA LEU A 108 6.59 1.22 19.16
C LEU A 108 7.58 2.21 18.52
N ALA A 109 8.86 1.84 18.44
CA ALA A 109 9.86 2.68 17.78
C ALA A 109 9.55 2.91 16.30
N GLN A 110 9.08 1.88 15.59
CA GLN A 110 8.67 2.01 14.19
C GLN A 110 7.42 2.90 14.05
N ALA A 111 6.45 2.79 14.97
CA ALA A 111 5.29 3.67 14.99
C ALA A 111 5.68 5.13 15.22
N ASP A 112 6.61 5.39 16.15
CA ASP A 112 7.15 6.73 16.42
C ASP A 112 7.85 7.31 15.17
N GLN A 113 8.67 6.51 14.48
CA GLN A 113 9.31 6.95 13.22
C GLN A 113 8.31 7.23 12.10
N LEU A 114 7.26 6.40 11.99
CA LEU A 114 6.20 6.60 11.00
C LEU A 114 5.42 7.89 11.29
N ILE A 115 5.11 8.18 12.55
CA ILE A 115 4.44 9.43 12.94
C ILE A 115 5.26 10.65 12.51
N LEU A 116 6.56 10.67 12.82
CA LEU A 116 7.45 11.75 12.39
C LEU A 116 7.49 11.88 10.86
N SER A 117 7.61 10.75 10.16
CA SER A 117 7.62 10.72 8.70
C SER A 117 6.33 11.27 8.09
N VAL A 118 5.18 11.05 8.73
CA VAL A 118 3.89 11.60 8.28
C VAL A 118 3.81 13.10 8.52
N ILE A 119 4.29 13.59 9.68
CA ILE A 119 4.35 15.03 9.99
C ILE A 119 5.26 15.77 9.01
N ASP A 120 6.38 15.18 8.63
CA ASP A 120 7.33 15.79 7.69
C ASP A 120 6.81 15.79 6.24
N ALA A 121 5.88 14.89 5.91
CA ALA A 121 5.46 14.62 4.54
C ALA A 121 4.07 15.16 4.17
N LEU A 122 3.14 15.19 5.12
CA LEU A 122 1.77 15.64 4.89
C LEU A 122 1.55 17.00 5.53
N GLU A 123 0.50 17.68 5.09
CA GLU A 123 0.09 18.95 5.66
C GLU A 123 -1.42 19.00 5.89
N GLY A 124 -1.86 19.85 6.82
CA GLY A 124 -3.26 20.22 6.99
C GLY A 124 -4.13 19.12 7.58
N ALA A 125 -5.34 18.95 7.04
CA ALA A 125 -6.34 18.06 7.61
C ALA A 125 -5.97 16.56 7.49
N GLU A 126 -5.37 16.18 6.35
CA GLU A 126 -4.93 14.80 6.08
C GLU A 126 -3.85 14.37 7.08
N GLU A 127 -2.81 15.19 7.26
CA GLU A 127 -1.76 14.99 8.27
C GLU A 127 -2.36 14.82 9.67
N THR A 128 -3.21 15.77 10.06
CA THR A 128 -3.82 15.80 11.40
C THR A 128 -4.62 14.53 11.68
N GLU A 129 -5.39 14.04 10.71
CA GLU A 129 -6.20 12.85 10.88
C GLU A 129 -5.35 11.58 10.98
N ILE A 130 -4.34 11.43 10.11
CA ILE A 130 -3.48 10.25 10.08
C ILE A 130 -2.61 10.19 11.34
N VAL A 131 -1.98 11.30 11.71
CA VAL A 131 -1.14 11.40 12.93
C VAL A 131 -1.96 11.08 14.17
N ARG A 132 -3.21 11.57 14.27
CA ARG A 132 -4.10 11.25 15.39
C ARG A 132 -4.37 9.74 15.51
N ASN A 133 -4.65 9.08 14.40
CA ASN A 133 -4.91 7.64 14.39
C ASN A 133 -3.65 6.83 14.71
N LEU A 134 -2.49 7.25 14.19
CA LEU A 134 -1.20 6.61 14.51
C LEU A 134 -0.81 6.77 15.99
N LEU A 135 -0.99 7.97 16.57
CA LEU A 135 -0.76 8.21 17.99
C LEU A 135 -1.66 7.33 18.86
N ARG A 136 -2.94 7.18 18.48
CA ARG A 136 -3.88 6.28 19.17
C ARG A 136 -3.42 4.83 19.08
N LEU A 137 -3.05 4.36 17.90
CA LEU A 137 -2.52 3.00 17.73
C LEU A 137 -1.28 2.79 18.61
N ARG A 138 -0.33 3.72 18.55
CA ARG A 138 0.90 3.70 19.35
C ARG A 138 0.61 3.65 20.85
N ASP A 139 -0.34 4.44 21.36
CA ASP A 139 -0.78 4.40 22.76
C ASP A 139 -1.42 3.05 23.14
N THR A 140 -2.26 2.48 22.27
CA THR A 140 -2.83 1.15 22.55
C THR A 140 -1.77 0.05 22.58
N LEU A 141 -0.74 0.14 21.73
CA LEU A 141 0.36 -0.83 21.67
C LEU A 141 1.27 -0.79 22.91
N THR A 142 1.31 0.30 23.69
CA THR A 142 2.11 0.31 24.93
C THR A 142 1.56 -0.65 25.99
N ARG A 143 0.32 -1.11 25.83
CA ARG A 143 -0.32 -2.11 26.70
C ARG A 143 -0.26 -3.52 26.12
N GLN A 144 0.27 -3.69 24.90
CA GLN A 144 0.37 -4.98 24.24
C GLN A 144 1.57 -5.77 24.77
N ILE A 145 1.38 -7.07 24.97
CA ILE A 145 2.43 -8.00 25.34
C ILE A 145 2.94 -8.71 24.07
N THR A 146 4.26 -8.84 23.94
CA THR A 146 4.89 -9.55 22.82
C THR A 146 4.52 -11.03 22.85
N GLY A 147 4.16 -11.59 21.70
CA GLY A 147 3.78 -12.98 21.54
C GLY A 147 2.38 -13.33 22.05
N GLU A 148 1.61 -12.33 22.48
CA GLU A 148 0.19 -12.47 22.82
C GLU A 148 -0.67 -11.84 21.73
N GLU A 149 -1.89 -12.35 21.56
CA GLU A 149 -2.87 -11.81 20.63
C GLU A 149 -3.13 -10.32 20.88
N LEU A 150 -3.40 -9.58 19.81
CA LEU A 150 -3.61 -8.15 19.87
C LEU A 150 -4.84 -7.82 20.74
N ILE A 151 -4.67 -6.92 21.72
CA ILE A 151 -5.78 -6.50 22.56
C ILE A 151 -6.87 -5.81 21.71
N PRO A 152 -8.17 -5.94 22.08
CA PRO A 152 -9.27 -5.42 21.26
C PRO A 152 -9.16 -3.95 20.90
N GLU A 153 -8.64 -3.11 21.81
CA GLU A 153 -8.44 -1.68 21.55
C GLU A 153 -7.34 -1.42 20.50
N ALA A 154 -6.27 -2.21 20.51
CA ALA A 154 -5.18 -2.11 19.54
C ALA A 154 -5.62 -2.63 18.18
N GLU A 155 -6.40 -3.71 18.13
CA GLU A 155 -7.06 -4.19 16.90
C GLU A 155 -7.95 -3.12 16.26
N ALA A 156 -8.79 -2.48 17.08
CA ALA A 156 -9.65 -1.40 16.62
C ALA A 156 -8.85 -0.18 16.11
N ALA A 157 -7.81 0.23 16.84
CA ALA A 157 -6.94 1.34 16.41
C ALA A 157 -6.18 1.01 15.12
N ARG A 158 -5.73 -0.24 14.99
CA ARG A 158 -5.07 -0.77 13.79
C ARG A 158 -5.98 -0.68 12.57
N ALA A 159 -7.23 -1.13 12.70
CA ALA A 159 -8.22 -1.03 11.65
C ALA A 159 -8.52 0.43 11.25
N GLN A 160 -8.55 1.35 12.20
CA GLN A 160 -8.75 2.78 11.93
C GLN A 160 -7.59 3.39 11.12
N VAL A 161 -6.34 3.08 11.48
CA VAL A 161 -5.15 3.50 10.72
C VAL A 161 -5.20 2.95 9.28
N ILE A 162 -5.55 1.67 9.11
CA ILE A 162 -5.72 1.08 7.78
C ILE A 162 -6.79 1.83 6.98
N ASN A 163 -7.93 2.14 7.61
CA ASN A 163 -9.05 2.78 6.95
C ASN A 163 -8.72 4.20 6.48
N VAL A 164 -8.11 5.04 7.34
CA VAL A 164 -7.76 6.42 6.96
C VAL A 164 -6.74 6.45 5.83
N VAL A 165 -5.76 5.54 5.83
CA VAL A 165 -4.76 5.44 4.76
C VAL A 165 -5.39 4.93 3.46
N ASN A 166 -6.31 3.96 3.55
CA ASN A 166 -7.06 3.50 2.38
C ASN A 166 -7.91 4.61 1.77
N ASN A 167 -8.59 5.42 2.60
CA ASN A 167 -9.38 6.56 2.13
C ASN A 167 -8.48 7.58 1.42
N PHE A 168 -7.31 7.90 1.98
CA PHE A 168 -6.34 8.77 1.33
C PHE A 168 -6.01 8.30 -0.09
N PHE A 169 -5.59 7.03 -0.25
CA PHE A 169 -5.26 6.49 -1.58
C PHE A 169 -6.49 6.43 -2.49
N TYR A 170 -7.66 6.08 -1.96
CA TYR A 170 -8.90 6.04 -2.74
C TYR A 170 -9.24 7.42 -3.32
N GLU A 171 -9.19 8.48 -2.52
CA GLU A 171 -9.48 9.85 -2.95
C GLU A 171 -8.51 10.31 -4.04
N LYS A 172 -7.20 10.05 -3.86
CA LYS A 172 -6.19 10.38 -4.87
C LYS A 172 -6.39 9.62 -6.18
N LEU A 173 -6.70 8.32 -6.11
CA LEU A 173 -6.93 7.48 -7.28
C LEU A 173 -8.17 7.90 -8.05
N THR A 174 -9.26 8.19 -7.33
CA THR A 174 -10.56 8.53 -7.94
C THR A 174 -10.64 9.97 -8.43
N ALA A 175 -9.66 10.82 -8.08
CA ALA A 175 -9.51 12.15 -8.66
C ALA A 175 -9.24 12.12 -10.17
N LEU A 176 -8.67 11.03 -10.70
CA LEU A 176 -8.53 10.83 -12.14
C LEU A 176 -9.65 9.93 -12.70
N PRO A 177 -10.57 10.45 -13.56
CA PRO A 177 -11.74 9.69 -14.03
C PRO A 177 -11.42 8.36 -14.72
N ALA A 178 -10.30 8.28 -15.46
CA ALA A 178 -9.89 7.05 -16.14
C ALA A 178 -9.43 5.94 -15.17
N ILE A 179 -8.83 6.31 -14.04
CA ILE A 179 -8.47 5.37 -12.98
C ILE A 179 -9.72 4.96 -12.21
N LYS A 180 -10.60 5.92 -11.90
CA LYS A 180 -11.89 5.63 -11.28
C LYS A 180 -12.69 4.61 -12.10
N ALA A 181 -12.83 4.82 -13.41
CA ALA A 181 -13.55 3.90 -14.30
C ALA A 181 -12.94 2.49 -14.26
N TYR A 182 -11.60 2.39 -14.31
CA TYR A 182 -10.92 1.10 -14.21
C TYR A 182 -11.15 0.39 -12.86
N ILE A 183 -11.17 1.14 -11.75
CA ILE A 183 -11.52 0.60 -10.43
C ILE A 183 -12.97 0.10 -10.42
N ASP A 184 -13.91 0.90 -10.94
CA ASP A 184 -15.32 0.54 -11.00
C ASP A 184 -15.52 -0.75 -11.82
N ASP A 185 -14.86 -0.87 -12.97
CA ASP A 185 -14.90 -2.06 -13.84
C ASP A 185 -14.38 -3.31 -13.11
N MET A 186 -13.21 -3.21 -12.48
CA MET A 186 -12.60 -4.30 -11.70
C MET A 186 -13.47 -4.76 -10.53
N GLN A 187 -14.24 -3.86 -9.93
CA GLN A 187 -15.15 -4.15 -8.82
C GLN A 187 -16.51 -4.70 -9.32
N ALA A 188 -16.96 -4.30 -10.51
CA ALA A 188 -18.22 -4.75 -11.10
C ALA A 188 -18.15 -6.17 -11.65
N GLU A 189 -16.97 -6.59 -12.12
CA GLU A 189 -16.72 -7.99 -12.46
C GLU A 189 -16.65 -8.83 -11.18
N GLU A 190 -17.75 -9.42 -10.74
CA GLU A 190 -17.75 -10.34 -9.59
C GLU A 190 -16.60 -11.35 -9.68
N ALA A 191 -15.80 -11.46 -8.61
CA ALA A 191 -14.85 -12.55 -8.47
C ALA A 191 -15.63 -13.88 -8.61
N PRO A 192 -15.19 -14.83 -9.45
CA PRO A 192 -15.82 -16.15 -9.45
C PRO A 192 -15.82 -16.69 -8.02
N LYS A 193 -16.99 -17.18 -7.59
CA LYS A 193 -17.24 -17.75 -6.26
C LYS A 193 -16.21 -18.81 -5.89
#